data_AF-A0A2V7L3S9-F1
#
_entry.id   AF-A0A2V7L3S9-F1
#
_cell.length_a   1.000
_cell.length_b   1.000
_cell.length_c   1.000
_cell.angle_alpha   90.00
_cell.angle_beta   90.00
_cell.angle_gamma   90.00
#
_symmetry.space_group_name_H-M   'P 1'
#
loop_
_entity.id
_entity.type
_entity.pdbx_description
1 polymer ?
#
loop_
_entity_poly.entity_id
_entity_poly.type
_entity_poly.pdbx_seq_one_letter_code
_entity_poly.pdbx_strand_id
1 'polypeptide(L)' 'IRIPDERMFDKLKVLSIAGLMAKAIGYEHSNQSVSALFD' A
#
# COMPACT_ATOMS: atom_id res chain seq x y z
N ILE A 1 -2.32 6.55 8.37
CA ILE A 1 -2.35 5.34 9.23
C ILE A 1 -2.32 5.83 10.66
N ARG A 2 -3.35 5.57 11.46
CA ARG A 2 -3.37 5.99 12.87
C ARG A 2 -2.80 4.85 13.70
N ILE A 3 -1.68 5.12 14.37
CA ILE A 3 -1.02 4.19 15.28
C ILE A 3 -1.16 4.77 16.70
N PRO A 4 -1.55 3.98 17.71
CA PRO A 4 -1.56 4.44 19.10
C PRO A 4 -0.18 4.92 19.55
N ASP A 5 -0.12 5.98 20.35
CA ASP A 5 1.15 6.60 20.77
C ASP A 5 2.03 5.63 21.57
N GLU A 6 1.42 4.72 22.34
CA GLU A 6 2.11 3.65 23.08
C GLU A 6 2.88 2.65 22.18
N ARG A 7 2.58 2.63 20.87
CA ARG A 7 3.19 1.74 19.87
C ARG A 7 4.19 2.47 18.97
N MET A 8 4.37 3.78 19.16
CA MET A 8 5.36 4.59 18.46
C MET A 8 6.72 4.46 19.15
N PHE A 9 7.79 4.37 18.35
CA PHE A 9 9.16 4.34 18.85
C PHE A 9 10.10 5.00 17.84
N ASP A 10 11.23 5.55 18.31
CA ASP A 10 12.11 6.45 17.53
C ASP A 10 12.59 5.89 16.19
N LYS A 11 12.71 4.57 16.07
CA LYS A 11 13.18 3.88 14.86
C LYS A 11 12.05 3.26 14.02
N LEU A 12 10.79 3.52 14.36
CA LEU A 12 9.63 3.00 13.62
C LEU A 12 9.49 3.77 12.30
N LYS A 13 9.63 3.06 11.19
CA LYS A 13 9.30 3.58 9.85
C LYS A 13 8.05 2.89 9.34
N VAL A 14 6.98 3.67 9.16
CA VAL A 14 5.70 3.16 8.62
C VAL A 14 5.68 3.40 7.12
N LEU A 15 5.52 2.32 6.35
CA LEU A 15 5.32 2.39 4.91
C LEU A 15 3.87 2.04 4.58
N SER A 16 3.25 2.81 3.68
CA SER A 16 1.89 2.52 3.21
C SER A 16 1.93 1.83 1.86
N ILE A 17 1.24 0.68 1.76
CA ILE A 17 0.98 -0.02 0.49
C ILE A 17 -0.37 0.37 -0.13
N ALA A 18 -1.10 1.31 0.47
CA ALA A 18 -2.45 1.66 0.05
C ALA A 18 -2.51 2.16 -1.40
N GLY A 19 -1.50 2.92 -1.84
CA GLY A 19 -1.42 3.38 -3.24
C GLY A 19 -1.18 2.26 -4.24
N LEU A 20 -0.41 1.24 -3.88
CA LEU A 20 -0.18 0.05 -4.72
C LEU A 20 -1.48 -0.75 -4.86
N MET A 21 -2.18 -0.96 -3.75
CA MET A 21 -3.46 -1.67 -3.72
C MET A 21 -4.58 -0.91 -4.45
N ALA A 22 -4.64 0.41 -4.31
CA ALA A 22 -5.61 1.24 -5.04
C ALA A 22 -5.44 1.11 -6.56
N LYS A 23 -4.20 1.06 -7.05
CA LYS A 23 -3.92 0.81 -8.47
C LYS A 23 -4.30 -0.62 -8.89
N ALA A 24 -3.99 -1.63 -8.09
CA ALA A 24 -4.37 -3.03 -8.36
C ALA A 24 -5.88 -3.21 -8.49
N ILE A 25 -6.66 -2.61 -7.60
CA ILE A 25 -8.13 -2.62 -7.66
C ILE A 25 -8.63 -1.95 -8.95
N GLY A 26 -8.00 -0.85 -9.39
CA GLY A 26 -8.31 -0.21 -10.66
C GLY A 26 -7.97 -1.07 -11.90
N TYR A 27 -6.89 -1.85 -11.84
CA TYR A 27 -6.46 -2.73 -12.94
C TYR A 27 -7.30 -4.01 -13.07
N GLU A 28 -7.75 -4.61 -11.96
CA GLU A 28 -8.68 -5.75 -11.97
C GLU A 28 -10.02 -5.41 -12.67
N HIS A 29 -10.45 -4.14 -12.62
CA HIS A 29 -11.64 -3.67 -13.33
C HIS A 29 -11.43 -3.44 -14.84
N SER A 30 -10.17 -3.49 -15.31
CA SER A 30 -9.80 -3.16 -16.70
C SER A 30 -9.30 -4.37 -17.51
N ASN A 31 -9.37 -5.59 -16.96
CA ASN A 31 -8.83 -6.82 -17.57
C ASN A 31 -7.34 -6.70 -17.99
N GLN A 32 -6.58 -5.88 -17.25
CA GLN A 32 -5.14 -5.68 -17.45
C GLN A 32 -4.35 -6.44 -16.39
N SER A 33 -3.19 -6.99 -16.76
CA SER A 33 -2.35 -7.79 -15.85
C SER A 33 -1.83 -6.96 -14.68
N VAL A 34 -2.07 -7.44 -13.45
CA VAL A 34 -1.53 -6.89 -12.20
C VAL A 34 0.00 -6.97 -12.12
N SER A 35 0.65 -7.77 -12.98
CA SER A 35 2.12 -7.88 -13.02
C SER A 35 2.83 -6.55 -13.33
N ALA A 36 2.17 -5.61 -14.01
CA ALA A 36 2.73 -4.28 -14.35
C ALA A 36 2.87 -3.34 -13.14
N LEU A 37 2.42 -3.73 -11.95
CA LEU A 37 2.57 -2.95 -10.72
C LEU A 37 3.93 -3.11 -10.04
N PHE A 38 4.71 -4.10 -10.48
CA PHE A 38 5.96 -4.52 -9.84
C PHE A 38 7.20 -4.40 -10.75
N ASP A 39 7.04 -3.86 -11.98
CA ASP A 39 8.11 -3.34 -12.85
C ASP A 39 8.36 -1.84 -12.56
#